data_AF-A0A940A546-F1
#
_entry.id   AF-A0A940A546-F1
#
_cell.length_a   1.000
_cell.length_b   1.000
_cell.length_c   1.000
_cell.angle_alpha   90.00
_cell.angle_beta   90.00
_cell.angle_gamma   90.00
#
_symmetry.space_group_name_H-M   'P 1'
#
loop_
_entity.id
_entity.type
_entity.pdbx_description
1 polymer ?
#
loop_
_entity_poly.entity_id
_entity_poly.type
_entity_poly.pdbx_seq_one_letter_code
_entity_poly.pdbx_strand_id
1 'polypeptide(L)'
;MKFKLLYFGEILINPKKRAQHVSDIRMQFHPQLKKLLEHQPWDKLTQYMGPNAKKNPIITRHVGGIDWNPIITPKLKLIAELDIQMLHPEIIGVPRSDIDNRIKTLFDGLRCPQNEHEIGQNVPRDIGPIYTLLDDDHLITKISVNTSHLLSTHMFDPELVTTSPDCVFMMIDVNLRVAEGTLENLPFMV
;
A
#
# COMPACT_ATOMS: atom_id res chain seq x y z
N MET A 1 6.61 6.90 -13.60
CA MET A 1 7.69 6.17 -12.89
C MET A 1 7.18 4.83 -12.41
N LYS A 2 8.02 3.80 -12.32
CA LYS A 2 7.56 2.44 -11.98
C LYS A 2 8.36 1.84 -10.83
N PHE A 3 7.67 1.15 -9.93
CA PHE A 3 8.28 0.33 -8.88
C PHE A 3 7.34 -0.82 -8.51
N LYS A 4 7.85 -1.80 -7.77
CA LYS A 4 7.08 -2.96 -7.32
C LYS A 4 6.95 -2.97 -5.81
N LEU A 5 5.76 -3.31 -5.33
CA LEU A 5 5.53 -3.67 -3.93
C LEU A 5 5.22 -5.16 -3.86
N LEU A 6 5.68 -5.78 -2.78
CA LEU A 6 5.43 -7.18 -2.48
C LEU A 6 4.56 -7.28 -1.24
N TYR A 7 3.65 -8.24 -1.24
CA TYR A 7 2.83 -8.57 -0.08
C TYR A 7 2.75 -10.08 0.06
N PHE A 8 2.85 -10.56 1.29
CA PHE A 8 2.59 -11.96 1.60
C PHE A 8 1.83 -12.06 2.92
N GLY A 9 0.65 -12.66 2.86
CA GLY A 9 -0.21 -12.82 4.02
C GLY A 9 -1.66 -12.98 3.63
N GLU A 10 -2.52 -12.92 4.64
CA GLU A 10 -3.96 -13.06 4.48
C GLU A 10 -4.59 -11.76 4.00
N ILE A 11 -5.48 -11.84 3.00
CA ILE A 11 -6.39 -10.72 2.67
C ILE A 11 -7.82 -11.16 2.96
N LEU A 12 -8.30 -10.78 4.14
CA LEU A 12 -9.62 -11.14 4.64
C LEU A 12 -10.67 -10.14 4.11
N ILE A 13 -11.79 -10.66 3.59
CA ILE A 13 -12.87 -9.82 3.06
C ILE A 13 -13.59 -9.05 4.18
N ASN A 14 -13.97 -9.76 5.26
CA ASN A 14 -14.73 -9.22 6.39
C ASN A 14 -14.16 -9.67 7.74
N PRO A 15 -12.92 -9.28 8.07
CA PRO A 15 -12.32 -9.61 9.37
C PRO A 15 -13.09 -8.95 10.52
N LYS A 16 -13.24 -9.67 11.64
CA LYS A 16 -13.87 -9.13 12.88
C LYS A 16 -13.17 -7.85 13.37
N LYS A 17 -11.85 -7.76 13.18
CA LYS A 17 -11.03 -6.58 13.50
C LYS A 17 -10.52 -5.91 12.22
N ARG A 18 -11.43 -5.38 11.39
CA ARG A 18 -11.08 -4.76 10.09
C ARG A 18 -10.02 -3.68 10.19
N ALA A 19 -10.17 -2.72 11.10
CA ALA A 19 -9.19 -1.65 11.27
C ALA A 19 -7.79 -2.20 11.56
N GLN A 20 -7.68 -3.22 12.42
CA GLN A 20 -6.41 -3.87 12.71
C GLN A 20 -5.84 -4.58 11.49
N HIS A 21 -6.65 -5.40 10.82
CA HIS A 21 -6.21 -6.15 9.64
C HIS A 21 -5.68 -5.23 8.52
N VAL A 22 -6.40 -4.13 8.23
CA VAL A 22 -5.96 -3.14 7.25
C VAL A 22 -4.69 -2.44 7.70
N SER A 23 -4.57 -2.08 8.99
CA SER A 23 -3.34 -1.53 9.54
C SER A 23 -2.15 -2.48 9.44
N ASP A 24 -2.35 -3.79 9.64
CA ASP A 24 -1.30 -4.79 9.49
C ASP A 24 -0.80 -4.85 8.04
N ILE A 25 -1.72 -4.78 7.07
CA ILE A 25 -1.38 -4.68 5.64
C ILE A 25 -0.57 -3.40 5.36
N ARG A 26 -0.99 -2.24 5.87
CA ARG A 26 -0.24 -0.98 5.72
C ARG A 26 1.19 -1.11 6.26
N MET A 27 1.35 -1.75 7.42
CA MET A 27 2.64 -1.93 8.06
C MET A 27 3.58 -2.86 7.30
N GLN A 28 3.08 -3.78 6.47
CA GLN A 28 3.93 -4.56 5.55
C GLN A 28 4.47 -3.73 4.39
N PHE A 29 3.71 -2.75 3.89
CA PHE A 29 4.15 -1.86 2.81
C PHE A 29 5.05 -0.71 3.28
N HIS A 30 4.81 -0.21 4.50
CA HIS A 30 5.57 0.87 5.12
C HIS A 30 7.11 0.78 4.91
N PRO A 31 7.80 -0.32 5.25
CA PRO A 31 9.26 -0.39 5.09
C PRO A 31 9.71 -0.37 3.62
N GLN A 32 8.90 -0.92 2.70
CA GLN A 32 9.21 -0.88 1.27
C GLN A 32 9.11 0.54 0.72
N LEU A 33 8.11 1.30 1.15
CA LEU A 33 7.91 2.70 0.77
C LEU A 33 8.95 3.62 1.42
N LYS A 34 9.34 3.33 2.66
CA LYS A 34 10.46 4.02 3.31
C LYS A 34 11.75 3.85 2.51
N LYS A 35 12.04 2.63 2.07
CA LYS A 35 13.18 2.32 1.21
C LYS A 35 13.09 3.02 -0.15
N LEU A 36 11.89 3.11 -0.74
CA LEU A 36 11.67 3.84 -2.00
C LEU A 36 12.13 5.30 -1.89
N LEU A 37 11.81 5.97 -0.77
CA LEU A 37 12.18 7.36 -0.49
C LEU A 37 13.69 7.59 -0.30
N GLU A 38 14.51 6.54 -0.23
CA GLU A 38 15.98 6.69 -0.18
C GLU A 38 16.58 6.90 -1.59
N HIS A 39 15.78 6.75 -2.64
CA HIS A 39 16.25 6.76 -4.03
C HIS A 39 15.67 7.92 -4.84
N GLN A 40 16.46 8.43 -5.80
CA GLN A 40 15.97 9.44 -6.74
C GLN A 40 14.88 8.87 -7.67
N PRO A 41 13.87 9.68 -8.02
CA PRO A 41 13.60 11.05 -7.52
C PRO A 41 12.72 11.09 -6.26
N TRP A 42 12.38 9.94 -5.67
CA TRP A 42 11.44 9.81 -4.56
C TRP A 42 11.92 10.49 -3.28
N ASP A 43 13.23 10.53 -3.06
CA ASP A 43 13.86 11.26 -1.97
C ASP A 43 13.46 12.75 -1.93
N LYS A 44 13.14 13.35 -3.08
CA LYS A 44 12.64 14.72 -3.16
C LYS A 44 11.27 14.90 -2.52
N LEU A 45 10.48 13.84 -2.32
CA LEU A 45 9.20 13.94 -1.59
C LEU A 45 9.40 14.28 -0.12
N THR A 46 10.52 13.83 0.47
CA THR A 46 10.81 14.02 1.90
C THR A 46 10.84 15.49 2.31
N GLN A 47 11.16 16.41 1.39
CA GLN A 47 11.16 17.85 1.66
C GLN A 47 9.74 18.39 1.99
N TYR A 48 8.69 17.67 1.60
CA TYR A 48 7.27 18.02 1.80
C TYR A 48 6.58 17.09 2.81
N MET A 49 7.33 16.23 3.51
CA MET A 49 6.84 15.24 4.46
C MET A 49 7.35 15.56 5.88
N GLY A 50 6.44 15.73 6.83
CA GLY A 50 6.72 15.83 8.25
C GLY A 50 7.29 14.51 8.82
N PRO A 51 7.98 14.57 9.97
CA PRO A 51 8.26 15.77 10.76
C PRO A 51 9.47 16.58 10.24
N ASN A 52 10.28 16.02 9.35
CA ASN A 52 11.55 16.61 8.90
C ASN A 52 11.43 17.42 7.59
N ALA A 53 10.25 17.97 7.31
CA ALA A 53 10.00 18.70 6.07
C ALA A 53 10.86 19.98 6.01
N LYS A 54 11.54 20.19 4.88
CA LYS A 54 12.29 21.43 4.61
C LYS A 54 11.39 22.53 4.03
N LYS A 55 10.23 22.15 3.51
CA LYS A 55 9.18 23.02 2.98
C LYS A 55 7.89 22.78 3.77
N ASN A 56 6.82 23.50 3.42
CA ASN A 56 5.50 23.23 3.99
C ASN A 56 5.17 21.73 3.83
N PRO A 57 4.84 21.01 4.91
CA PRO A 57 4.60 19.57 4.90
C PRO A 57 3.24 19.26 4.29
N ILE A 58 3.04 19.65 3.03
CA ILE A 58 1.76 19.53 2.36
C ILE A 58 1.34 18.07 2.24
N ILE A 59 2.26 17.10 2.21
CA ILE A 59 1.91 15.70 2.01
C ILE A 59 1.36 15.05 3.29
N THR A 60 1.84 15.47 4.47
CA THR A 60 1.55 14.80 5.73
C THR A 60 0.09 14.95 6.15
N ARG A 61 -0.49 13.85 6.64
CA ARG A 61 -1.82 13.80 7.25
C ARG A 61 -1.71 13.39 8.70
N HIS A 62 -2.41 14.11 9.57
CA HIS A 62 -2.49 13.81 10.99
C HIS A 62 -3.84 13.14 11.28
N VAL A 63 -3.83 11.84 11.59
CA VAL A 63 -5.04 11.07 11.89
C VAL A 63 -4.78 10.18 13.10
N GLY A 64 -5.62 10.27 14.13
CA GLY A 64 -5.49 9.46 15.35
C GLY A 64 -4.19 9.71 16.12
N GLY A 65 -3.64 10.92 16.03
CA GLY A 65 -2.35 11.28 16.63
C GLY A 65 -1.13 10.67 15.94
N ILE A 66 -1.28 10.16 14.72
CA ILE A 66 -0.21 9.57 13.91
C ILE A 66 -0.04 10.37 12.62
N ASP A 67 1.22 10.56 12.22
CA ASP A 67 1.60 11.19 10.96
C ASP A 67 1.63 10.16 9.84
N TRP A 68 0.86 10.40 8.78
CA TRP A 68 0.77 9.56 7.60
C TRP A 68 1.33 10.31 6.39
N ASN A 69 2.28 9.69 5.69
CA ASN A 69 2.98 10.27 4.54
C ASN A 69 2.71 9.45 3.27
N PRO A 70 1.66 9.79 2.50
CA PRO A 70 1.38 9.12 1.24
C PRO A 70 2.40 9.48 0.14
N ILE A 71 2.85 8.49 -0.63
CA ILE A 71 3.71 8.72 -1.82
C ILE A 71 2.93 9.42 -2.94
N ILE A 72 1.70 8.96 -3.19
CA ILE A 72 0.83 9.44 -4.26
C ILE A 72 -0.30 10.24 -3.61
N THR A 73 -0.32 11.55 -3.85
CA THR A 73 -1.29 12.49 -3.25
C THR A 73 -1.82 13.48 -4.30
N PRO A 74 -3.11 13.88 -4.21
CA PRO A 74 -3.68 14.91 -5.07
C PRO A 74 -2.94 16.25 -4.98
N LYS A 75 -2.29 16.54 -3.85
CA LYS A 75 -1.52 17.78 -3.64
C LYS A 75 -0.33 17.92 -4.58
N LEU A 76 0.22 16.80 -5.03
CA LEU A 76 1.28 16.76 -6.05
C LEU A 76 0.77 16.39 -7.44
N LYS A 77 -0.56 16.33 -7.64
CA LYS A 77 -1.20 15.96 -8.91
C LYS A 77 -0.69 14.62 -9.45
N LEU A 78 -0.47 13.66 -8.53
CA LEU A 78 0.01 12.32 -8.86
C LEU A 78 -1.16 11.34 -8.88
N ILE A 79 -1.14 10.41 -9.84
CA ILE A 79 -2.10 9.31 -9.97
C ILE A 79 -1.36 7.99 -10.13
N ALA A 80 -2.04 6.88 -9.83
CA ALA A 80 -1.51 5.54 -9.92
C ALA A 80 -2.21 4.72 -11.00
N GLU A 81 -1.44 3.88 -11.68
CA GLU A 81 -1.93 2.70 -12.38
C GLU A 81 -1.33 1.48 -11.66
N LEU A 82 -2.16 0.49 -11.31
CA LEU A 82 -1.75 -0.71 -10.60
C LEU A 82 -1.95 -1.95 -11.48
N ASP A 83 -0.94 -2.79 -11.58
CA ASP A 83 -1.05 -4.14 -12.12
C ASP A 83 -0.66 -5.14 -11.02
N ILE A 84 -1.60 -6.01 -10.66
CA ILE A 84 -1.53 -6.85 -9.47
C ILE A 84 -1.49 -8.30 -9.91
N GLN A 85 -0.36 -8.97 -9.68
CA GLN A 85 -0.25 -10.42 -9.79
C GLN A 85 -0.54 -11.03 -8.42
N MET A 86 -1.67 -11.71 -8.28
CA MET A 86 -2.08 -12.42 -7.06
C MET A 86 -1.84 -13.93 -7.24
N LEU A 87 -0.93 -14.49 -6.45
CA LEU A 87 -0.58 -15.90 -6.46
C LEU A 87 -1.13 -16.60 -5.21
N HIS A 88 -1.91 -17.65 -5.42
CA HIS A 88 -2.49 -18.46 -4.35
C HIS A 88 -1.67 -19.73 -4.13
N PRO A 89 -1.34 -20.11 -2.89
CA PRO A 89 -0.58 -21.33 -2.59
C PRO A 89 -1.34 -22.63 -2.95
N GLU A 90 -2.66 -22.60 -2.94
CA GLU A 90 -3.49 -23.78 -3.23
C GLU A 90 -3.71 -24.01 -4.73
N ILE A 91 -3.68 -25.27 -5.16
CA ILE A 91 -3.97 -25.71 -6.53
C ILE A 91 -5.38 -26.36 -6.55
N ILE A 92 -6.34 -25.66 -7.18
CA ILE A 92 -7.66 -26.12 -7.68
C ILE A 92 -8.63 -26.74 -6.63
N GLY A 93 -9.87 -26.24 -6.59
CA GLY A 93 -11.01 -26.91 -5.92
C GLY A 93 -11.53 -26.25 -4.64
N VAL A 94 -10.83 -25.26 -4.10
CA VAL A 94 -11.30 -24.48 -2.93
C VAL A 94 -12.08 -23.26 -3.41
N PRO A 95 -13.31 -23.02 -2.88
CA PRO A 95 -14.06 -21.80 -3.14
C PRO A 95 -13.20 -20.60 -2.79
N ARG A 96 -12.81 -19.84 -3.81
CA ARG A 96 -12.06 -18.60 -3.59
C ARG A 96 -13.03 -17.55 -3.11
N SER A 97 -12.60 -16.83 -2.07
CA SER A 97 -13.28 -15.63 -1.67
C SER A 97 -13.23 -14.62 -2.84
N ASP A 98 -14.26 -13.80 -2.98
CA ASP A 98 -14.42 -12.85 -4.07
C ASP A 98 -13.20 -11.90 -4.25
N ILE A 99 -12.68 -11.85 -5.48
CA ILE A 99 -11.52 -11.03 -5.86
C ILE A 99 -11.83 -9.55 -5.61
N ASP A 100 -13.03 -9.08 -5.95
CA ASP A 100 -13.40 -7.66 -5.80
C ASP A 100 -13.27 -7.22 -4.34
N ASN A 101 -13.85 -8.01 -3.44
CA ASN A 101 -13.79 -7.79 -2.01
C ASN A 101 -12.36 -7.84 -1.44
N ARG A 102 -11.49 -8.72 -1.94
CA ARG A 102 -10.06 -8.72 -1.54
C ARG A 102 -9.33 -7.48 -2.01
N ILE A 103 -9.58 -7.06 -3.25
CA ILE A 103 -8.97 -5.86 -3.83
C ILE A 103 -9.41 -4.61 -3.04
N LYS A 104 -10.67 -4.55 -2.61
CA LYS A 104 -11.14 -3.49 -1.72
C LYS A 104 -10.37 -3.43 -0.40
N THR A 105 -10.16 -4.57 0.26
CA THR A 105 -9.35 -4.63 1.49
C THR A 105 -7.89 -4.25 1.23
N LEU A 106 -7.32 -4.67 0.10
CA LEU A 106 -5.97 -4.28 -0.29
C LEU A 106 -5.87 -2.76 -0.49
N PHE A 107 -6.83 -2.13 -1.16
CA PHE A 107 -6.84 -0.67 -1.39
C PHE A 107 -6.94 0.10 -0.08
N ASP A 108 -7.77 -0.35 0.86
CA ASP A 108 -7.77 0.18 2.22
C ASP A 108 -6.38 0.10 2.87
N GLY A 109 -5.65 -0.99 2.61
CA GLY A 109 -4.29 -1.22 3.09
C GLY A 109 -3.18 -0.44 2.36
N LEU A 110 -3.45 0.07 1.16
CA LEU A 110 -2.52 0.90 0.38
C LEU A 110 -2.69 2.40 0.66
N ARG A 111 -3.86 2.82 1.14
CA ARG A 111 -4.19 4.23 1.41
C ARG A 111 -4.02 4.63 2.88
N CYS A 112 -3.90 5.93 3.11
CA CYS A 112 -4.01 6.53 4.44
C CYS A 112 -5.37 6.21 5.10
N PRO A 113 -5.43 6.03 6.44
CA PRO A 113 -6.71 6.01 7.13
C PRO A 113 -7.41 7.37 6.96
N GLN A 114 -8.72 7.35 6.71
CA GLN A 114 -9.50 8.59 6.56
C GLN A 114 -10.00 9.15 7.88
N ASN A 115 -10.12 8.29 8.89
CA ASN A 115 -10.55 8.65 10.24
C ASN A 115 -9.90 7.71 11.26
N GLU A 116 -10.06 8.03 12.54
CA GLU A 116 -9.44 7.28 13.64
C GLU A 116 -9.96 5.84 13.78
N HIS A 117 -11.18 5.56 13.29
CA HIS A 117 -11.77 4.22 13.33
C HIS A 117 -11.16 3.25 12.31
N GLU A 118 -10.44 3.77 11.32
CA GLU A 118 -9.68 2.95 10.36
C GLU A 118 -8.26 2.60 10.85
N ILE A 119 -7.91 3.01 12.07
CA ILE A 119 -6.59 2.76 12.68
C ILE A 119 -6.71 1.56 13.62
N GLY A 120 -5.91 0.52 13.36
CA GLY A 120 -5.74 -0.62 14.26
C GLY A 120 -5.24 -0.22 15.63
N GLN A 121 -5.71 -0.92 16.67
CA GLN A 121 -5.31 -0.69 18.07
C GLN A 121 -3.81 -0.88 18.29
N ASN A 122 -3.19 -1.80 17.54
CA ASN A 122 -1.77 -2.16 17.69
C ASN A 122 -0.85 -1.38 16.76
N VAL A 123 -1.35 -0.35 16.05
CA VAL A 123 -0.48 0.49 15.21
C VAL A 123 0.54 1.20 16.12
N PRO A 124 1.85 1.05 15.87
CA PRO A 124 2.86 1.73 16.67
C PRO A 124 2.76 3.25 16.48
N ARG A 125 2.75 3.99 17.59
CA ARG A 125 2.67 5.47 17.58
C ARG A 125 4.03 6.15 17.64
N ASP A 126 5.05 5.45 18.13
CA ASP A 126 6.36 6.04 18.44
C ASP A 126 7.42 5.83 17.34
N ILE A 127 7.05 5.23 16.21
CA ILE A 127 7.99 4.86 15.14
C ILE A 127 8.25 5.99 14.13
N GLY A 128 7.72 7.19 14.39
CA GLY A 128 7.70 8.30 13.45
C GLY A 128 6.58 8.15 12.41
N PRO A 129 6.68 8.86 11.27
CA PRO A 129 5.60 8.87 10.29
C PRO A 129 5.47 7.52 9.57
N ILE A 130 4.22 7.10 9.33
CA ILE A 130 3.91 5.90 8.58
C ILE A 130 3.72 6.26 7.10
N TYR A 131 4.60 5.73 6.25
CA TYR A 131 4.46 5.83 4.79
C TYR A 131 3.39 4.90 4.23
N THR A 132 2.52 5.45 3.39
CA THR A 132 1.48 4.72 2.63
C THR A 132 1.65 4.99 1.14
N LEU A 133 1.10 4.12 0.29
CA LEU A 133 1.22 4.31 -1.15
C LEU A 133 0.36 5.48 -1.61
N LEU A 134 -0.90 5.51 -1.16
CA LEU A 134 -1.93 6.43 -1.62
C LEU A 134 -2.42 7.32 -0.48
N ASP A 135 -2.77 8.55 -0.81
CA ASP A 135 -3.56 9.41 0.06
C ASP A 135 -5.03 8.92 0.12
N ASP A 136 -5.57 8.54 -1.04
CA ASP A 136 -6.89 7.95 -1.20
C ASP A 136 -6.95 7.00 -2.41
N ASP A 137 -7.92 6.08 -2.44
CA ASP A 137 -8.07 5.07 -3.50
C ASP A 137 -8.51 5.65 -4.85
N HIS A 138 -9.22 6.78 -4.85
CA HIS A 138 -9.66 7.49 -6.05
C HIS A 138 -8.49 7.93 -6.96
N LEU A 139 -7.26 7.91 -6.46
CA LEU A 139 -6.05 8.24 -7.22
C LEU A 139 -5.62 7.12 -8.16
N ILE A 140 -6.21 5.93 -8.01
CA ILE A 140 -5.99 4.81 -8.92
C ILE A 140 -6.85 5.01 -10.17
N THR A 141 -6.20 5.16 -11.31
CA THR A 141 -6.86 5.44 -12.61
C THR A 141 -6.92 4.23 -13.53
N LYS A 142 -6.13 3.19 -13.23
CA LYS A 142 -6.13 1.92 -13.94
C LYS A 142 -5.78 0.79 -12.98
N ILE A 143 -6.53 -0.30 -13.06
CA ILE A 143 -6.31 -1.51 -12.28
C ILE A 143 -6.32 -2.71 -13.23
N SER A 144 -5.33 -3.58 -13.08
CA SER A 144 -5.28 -4.91 -13.67
C SER A 144 -5.03 -5.90 -12.54
N VAL A 145 -5.80 -6.99 -12.50
CA VAL A 145 -5.62 -8.05 -11.50
C VAL A 145 -5.54 -9.38 -12.23
N ASN A 146 -4.40 -10.04 -12.11
CA ASN A 146 -4.15 -11.36 -12.68
C ASN A 146 -3.98 -12.34 -11.52
N THR A 147 -4.77 -13.42 -11.54
CA THR A 147 -4.67 -14.47 -10.51
C THR A 147 -3.98 -15.70 -11.07
N SER A 148 -3.11 -16.32 -10.29
CA SER A 148 -2.44 -17.57 -10.66
C SER A 148 -2.09 -18.39 -9.43
N HIS A 149 -1.41 -19.52 -9.62
CA HIS A 149 -1.00 -20.41 -8.54
C HIS A 149 0.47 -20.18 -8.17
N LEU A 150 0.74 -20.20 -6.88
CA LEU A 150 2.08 -20.22 -6.31
C LEU A 150 2.49 -21.69 -6.11
N LEU A 151 3.26 -22.25 -7.03
CA LEU A 151 3.71 -23.65 -6.95
C LEU A 151 4.77 -23.87 -5.86
N SER A 152 5.57 -22.84 -5.59
CA SER A 152 6.71 -22.91 -4.69
C SER A 152 6.42 -22.16 -3.40
N THR A 153 5.94 -22.88 -2.39
CA THR A 153 5.59 -22.32 -1.08
C THR A 153 6.73 -22.36 -0.07
N HIS A 154 7.82 -23.08 -0.36
CA HIS A 154 8.96 -23.25 0.57
C HIS A 154 9.71 -21.97 0.92
N MET A 155 9.55 -20.90 0.12
CA MET A 155 10.16 -19.59 0.37
C MET A 155 9.36 -18.76 1.40
N PHE A 156 8.21 -19.26 1.81
CA PHE A 156 7.28 -18.57 2.69
C PHE A 156 7.08 -19.36 3.97
N ASP A 157 6.54 -18.69 5.00
CA ASP A 157 6.24 -19.32 6.27
C ASP A 157 5.30 -20.53 6.08
N PRO A 158 5.75 -21.76 6.39
CA PRO A 158 4.95 -22.97 6.21
C PRO A 158 3.65 -22.96 7.02
N GLU A 159 3.63 -22.32 8.19
CA GLU A 159 2.42 -22.23 9.02
C GLU A 159 1.36 -21.34 8.34
N LEU A 160 1.74 -20.18 7.81
CA LEU A 160 0.81 -19.29 7.11
C LEU A 160 0.24 -19.92 5.83
N VAL A 161 1.06 -20.68 5.11
CA VAL A 161 0.63 -21.37 3.87
C VAL A 161 -0.37 -22.49 4.15
N THR A 162 -0.22 -23.21 5.26
CA THR A 162 -1.05 -24.39 5.56
C THR A 162 -2.31 -24.08 6.35
N THR A 163 -2.32 -22.99 7.12
CA THR A 163 -3.41 -22.67 8.05
C THR A 163 -4.45 -21.71 7.47
N SER A 164 -4.12 -20.99 6.38
CA SER A 164 -5.00 -19.94 5.84
C SER A 164 -5.25 -20.06 4.34
N PRO A 165 -6.49 -20.40 3.91
CA PRO A 165 -6.86 -20.38 2.49
C PRO A 165 -6.93 -18.93 1.93
N ASP A 166 -6.94 -17.94 2.82
CA ASP A 166 -6.93 -16.53 2.45
C ASP A 166 -5.52 -15.96 2.23
N CYS A 167 -4.49 -16.76 2.51
CA CYS A 167 -3.10 -16.41 2.25
C CYS A 167 -2.81 -16.27 0.75
N VAL A 168 -2.16 -15.16 0.39
CA VAL A 168 -1.80 -14.81 -0.98
C VAL A 168 -0.45 -14.14 -1.02
N PHE A 169 0.32 -14.45 -2.06
CA PHE A 169 1.45 -13.63 -2.46
C PHE A 169 0.98 -12.64 -3.51
N MET A 170 1.28 -11.35 -3.34
CA MET A 170 1.01 -10.35 -4.35
C MET A 170 2.28 -9.63 -4.77
N MET A 171 2.40 -9.43 -6.07
CA MET A 171 3.32 -8.46 -6.64
C MET A 171 2.49 -7.36 -7.27
N ILE A 172 2.71 -6.12 -6.83
CA ILE A 172 1.98 -4.95 -7.26
C ILE A 172 2.94 -4.07 -8.04
N ASP A 173 2.78 -4.03 -9.36
CA ASP A 173 3.42 -3.07 -10.23
C ASP A 173 2.72 -1.73 -10.13
N VAL A 174 3.40 -0.77 -9.49
CA VAL A 174 2.92 0.61 -9.36
C VAL A 174 3.52 1.43 -10.49
N ASN A 175 2.67 1.98 -11.35
CA ASN A 175 3.05 2.97 -12.34
C ASN A 175 2.48 4.34 -11.96
N LEU A 176 3.33 5.21 -11.44
CA LEU A 176 3.01 6.58 -11.09
C LEU A 176 2.98 7.46 -12.35
N ARG A 177 1.93 8.26 -12.48
CA ARG A 177 1.79 9.30 -13.51
C ARG A 177 1.58 10.67 -12.88
N VAL A 178 2.00 11.69 -13.61
CA VAL A 178 1.69 13.09 -13.31
C VAL A 178 0.43 13.45 -14.09
N ALA A 179 -0.65 13.78 -13.38
CA ALA A 179 -1.91 14.21 -14.00
C ALA A 179 -1.82 15.65 -14.52
N GLU A 180 -1.10 16.51 -13.80
CA GLU A 180 -0.87 17.92 -14.16
C GLU A 180 0.52 18.34 -13.67
N GLY A 181 1.32 18.99 -14.52
CA GLY A 181 2.69 19.38 -14.19
C GLY A 181 2.75 20.57 -13.23
N THR A 182 3.53 20.45 -12.17
CA THR A 182 3.85 21.52 -11.22
C THR A 182 5.35 21.55 -10.93
N LEU A 183 5.84 22.63 -10.29
CA LEU A 183 7.25 22.71 -9.90
C LEU A 183 7.63 21.62 -8.89
N GLU A 184 6.69 21.23 -8.03
CA GLU A 184 6.87 20.24 -6.98
C GLU A 184 6.96 18.82 -7.55
N ASN A 185 6.26 18.51 -8.65
CA ASN A 185 6.21 17.17 -9.23
C ASN A 185 7.07 17.00 -10.50
N LEU A 186 7.77 18.06 -10.93
CA LEU A 186 8.70 18.04 -12.06
C LEU A 186 9.68 16.85 -12.05
N PRO A 187 10.24 16.41 -10.91
CA PRO A 187 11.10 15.23 -10.88
C PRO A 187 10.43 13.92 -11.34
N PHE A 188 9.10 13.84 -11.34
CA PHE A 188 8.33 12.65 -11.73
C PHE A 188 7.84 12.68 -13.19
N MET A 189 8.06 13.80 -13.89
CA MET A 189 7.66 14.00 -15.28
C MET A 189 8.69 13.48 -16.29
N VAL A 190 9.92 13.22 -15.85
CA VAL A 190 11.06 12.79 -16.68
C VAL A 190 11.16 11.28 -16.75
#